data_AF-A0A2U2SGU4-F1
#
_entry.id   AF-A0A2U2SGU4-F1
#
_cell.length_a   1.000
_cell.length_b   1.000
_cell.length_c   1.000
_cell.angle_alpha   90.00
_cell.angle_beta   90.00
_cell.angle_gamma   90.00
#
_symmetry.space_group_name_H-M   'P 1'
#
loop_
_entity.id
_entity.type
_entity.pdbx_description
1 polymer ?
#
loop_
_entity_poly.entity_id
_entity_poly.type
_entity_poly.pdbx_seq_one_letter_code
_entity_poly.pdbx_strand_id
1 'polypeptide(L)'
;MPTTPELKQALKDAADAIAKYVQDAATMTVETRYVEMGGQIEQAKLAARTTVKLDGDSESILPMKKTLEGDLVVDTVVYEMHQQNVQAAIDYRAEMLDRLLTILRTE
;
A
#
# COMPACT_ATOMS: atom_id res chain seq x y z
N MET A 1 35.59 -21.81 10.99
CA MET A 1 34.16 -22.15 11.11
C MET A 1 33.54 -21.05 11.95
N PRO A 2 32.58 -20.27 11.42
CA PRO A 2 31.97 -19.19 12.19
C PRO A 2 31.36 -19.78 13.45
N THR A 3 31.54 -19.07 14.55
CA THR A 3 31.21 -19.58 15.88
C THR A 3 29.71 -19.49 16.10
N THR A 4 29.12 -20.50 16.73
CA THR A 4 27.68 -20.59 17.05
C THR A 4 27.00 -19.31 17.59
N PRO A 5 27.68 -18.38 18.29
CA PRO A 5 27.12 -17.09 18.70
C PRO A 5 26.89 -16.12 17.53
N GLU A 6 27.82 -16.02 16.58
CA GLU A 6 27.72 -15.12 15.42
C GLU A 6 26.56 -15.54 14.51
N LEU A 7 26.39 -16.85 14.31
CA LEU A 7 25.29 -17.42 13.54
C LEU A 7 23.93 -17.17 14.21
N LYS A 8 23.85 -17.30 15.54
CA LYS A 8 22.64 -17.00 16.31
C LYS A 8 22.28 -15.51 16.25
N GLN A 9 23.29 -14.63 16.29
CA GLN A 9 23.06 -13.20 16.20
C GLN A 9 22.55 -12.82 14.80
N ALA A 10 23.17 -13.34 13.73
CA ALA A 10 22.73 -13.10 12.36
C ALA A 10 21.28 -13.57 12.11
N LEU A 11 20.93 -14.77 12.60
CA LEU A 11 19.55 -15.29 12.52
C LEU A 11 18.55 -14.41 13.27
N LYS A 12 18.94 -13.87 14.42
CA LYS A 12 18.08 -12.98 15.20
C LYS A 12 17.89 -11.64 14.50
N ASP A 13 18.95 -11.06 13.96
CA ASP A 13 18.90 -9.80 13.22
C ASP A 13 18.04 -9.93 11.95
N ALA A 14 18.14 -11.08 11.25
CA ALA A 14 17.27 -11.40 10.12
C ALA A 14 15.80 -11.55 10.55
N ALA A 15 15.52 -12.25 11.65
CA ALA A 15 14.18 -12.40 12.18
C ALA A 15 13.56 -11.05 12.60
N ASP A 16 14.34 -10.18 13.24
CA ASP A 16 13.91 -8.84 13.66
C ASP A 16 13.63 -7.94 12.44
N ALA A 17 14.45 -8.04 11.37
CA ALA A 17 14.22 -7.33 10.12
C ALA A 17 12.93 -7.80 9.42
N ILE A 18 12.69 -9.12 9.37
CA ILE A 18 11.46 -9.69 8.83
C ILE A 18 10.25 -9.26 9.67
N ALA A 19 10.35 -9.32 11.00
CA ALA A 19 9.24 -8.95 11.89
C ALA A 19 8.86 -7.48 11.72
N LYS A 20 9.85 -6.58 11.66
CA LYS A 20 9.63 -5.16 11.40
C LYS A 20 9.00 -4.94 10.02
N TYR A 21 9.50 -5.63 9.00
CA TYR A 21 8.95 -5.53 7.67
C TYR A 21 7.50 -6.03 7.59
N VAL A 22 7.17 -7.15 8.25
CA VAL A 22 5.79 -7.67 8.31
C VAL A 22 4.86 -6.69 9.02
N GLN A 23 5.35 -5.99 10.05
CA GLN A 23 4.59 -4.92 10.71
C GLN A 23 4.39 -3.71 9.79
N ASP A 24 5.44 -3.24 9.12
CA ASP A 24 5.38 -2.07 8.23
C ASP A 24 4.55 -2.36 6.97
N ALA A 25 4.68 -3.58 6.43
CA ALA A 25 3.90 -4.06 5.30
C ALA A 25 2.56 -4.65 5.73
N ALA A 26 2.15 -4.60 7.00
CA ALA A 26 0.88 -5.18 7.43
C ALA A 26 -0.32 -4.51 6.77
N THR A 27 -0.19 -3.22 6.45
CA THR A 27 -1.25 -2.40 5.84
C THR A 27 -0.67 -1.53 4.75
N MET A 28 -1.28 -1.58 3.57
CA MET A 28 -1.01 -0.68 2.45
C MET A 28 -2.20 0.24 2.27
N THR A 29 -2.00 1.54 2.38
CA THR A 29 -3.05 2.55 2.16
C THR A 29 -2.71 3.37 0.94
N VAL A 30 -3.63 3.38 -0.03
CA VAL A 30 -3.54 4.21 -1.23
C VAL A 30 -4.61 5.29 -1.11
N GLU A 31 -4.18 6.54 -1.22
CA GLU A 31 -5.08 7.69 -1.21
C GLU A 31 -4.94 8.49 -2.48
N THR A 32 -6.07 8.82 -3.09
CA THR A 32 -6.15 9.81 -4.16
C THR A 32 -6.80 11.05 -3.59
N ARG A 33 -6.06 12.15 -3.61
CA ARG A 33 -6.51 13.45 -3.13
C ARG A 33 -6.57 14.44 -4.30
N TYR A 34 -7.45 15.42 -4.19
CA TYR A 34 -7.59 16.49 -5.18
C TYR A 34 -7.50 17.86 -4.52
N VAL A 35 -7.03 18.84 -5.27
CA VAL A 35 -7.06 20.26 -4.91
C VAL A 35 -7.68 21.02 -6.07
N GLU A 36 -8.42 22.09 -5.76
CA GLU A 36 -8.96 22.98 -6.78
C GLU A 36 -7.83 23.76 -7.47
N MET A 37 -8.02 24.15 -8.74
CA MET A 37 -6.99 24.91 -9.45
C MET A 37 -6.67 26.22 -8.73
N GLY A 38 -5.37 26.51 -8.57
CA GLY A 38 -4.88 27.66 -7.82
C GLY A 38 -4.93 27.48 -6.30
N GLY A 39 -5.42 26.34 -5.80
CA GLY A 39 -5.34 25.97 -4.39
C GLY A 39 -3.97 25.44 -3.97
N GLN A 40 -3.76 25.36 -2.66
CA GLN A 40 -2.53 24.85 -2.05
C GLN A 40 -2.62 23.33 -1.80
N ILE A 41 -1.52 22.60 -1.97
CA ILE A 41 -1.48 21.13 -1.86
C ILE A 41 -1.91 20.67 -0.45
N GLU A 42 -1.62 21.47 0.57
CA GLU A 42 -1.98 21.25 1.97
C GLU A 42 -3.50 21.23 2.19
N GLN A 43 -4.27 21.81 1.27
CA GLN A 43 -5.74 21.85 1.30
C GLN A 43 -6.36 20.69 0.51
N ALA A 44 -5.56 19.73 0.04
CA ALA A 44 -6.06 18.62 -0.77
C ALA A 44 -7.10 17.78 0.00
N LYS A 45 -8.23 17.54 -0.65
CA LYS A 45 -9.38 16.79 -0.13
C LYS A 45 -9.27 15.33 -0.58
N LEU A 46 -9.68 14.40 0.27
CA LEU A 46 -9.70 12.98 -0.06
C LEU A 46 -10.79 12.70 -1.11
N ALA A 47 -10.41 12.11 -2.23
CA ALA A 47 -11.30 11.71 -3.32
C ALA A 47 -11.61 10.21 -3.27
N ALA A 48 -10.58 9.39 -3.04
CA ALA A 48 -10.70 7.94 -2.93
C ALA A 48 -9.63 7.39 -1.99
N ARG A 49 -9.95 6.29 -1.30
CA ARG A 49 -9.00 5.57 -0.44
C ARG A 49 -9.21 4.09 -0.62
N THR A 50 -8.12 3.33 -0.69
CA THR A 50 -8.14 1.88 -0.57
C THR A 50 -7.11 1.46 0.46
N THR A 51 -7.51 0.62 1.40
CA THR A 51 -6.65 0.00 2.41
C THR A 51 -6.61 -1.48 2.13
N VAL A 52 -5.41 -2.06 2.00
CA VAL A 52 -5.20 -3.49 1.76
C VAL A 52 -4.27 -4.03 2.83
N LYS A 53 -4.76 -4.95 3.64
CA LYS A 53 -3.97 -5.63 4.67
C LYS A 53 -3.24 -6.84 4.10
N LEU A 54 -2.21 -7.28 4.81
CA LEU A 54 -1.41 -8.46 4.42
C LEU A 54 -2.20 -9.77 4.45
N ASP A 55 -3.22 -9.87 5.30
CA ASP A 55 -4.14 -11.03 5.40
C ASP A 55 -5.17 -11.08 4.25
N GLY A 56 -5.15 -10.08 3.35
CA GLY A 56 -6.05 -9.99 2.21
C GLY A 56 -7.32 -9.19 2.49
N ASP A 57 -7.56 -8.75 3.74
CA ASP A 57 -8.68 -7.87 4.04
C ASP A 57 -8.48 -6.51 3.34
N SER A 58 -9.53 -6.04 2.68
CA SER A 58 -9.50 -4.75 1.98
C SER A 58 -10.73 -3.90 2.24
N GLU A 59 -10.52 -2.59 2.33
CA GLU A 59 -11.58 -1.58 2.40
C GLU A 59 -11.35 -0.53 1.31
N SER A 60 -12.41 -0.15 0.59
CA SER A 60 -12.37 0.91 -0.43
C SER A 60 -13.47 1.94 -0.21
N ILE A 61 -13.07 3.21 -0.27
CA ILE A 61 -13.95 4.39 -0.29
C ILE A 61 -13.96 4.92 -1.72
N LEU A 62 -15.13 4.87 -2.36
CA LEU A 62 -15.30 5.22 -3.77
C LEU A 62 -15.74 6.67 -3.96
N PRO A 63 -15.27 7.35 -5.02
CA PRO A 63 -15.71 8.70 -5.35
C PRO A 63 -17.12 8.65 -5.94
N MET A 64 -18.07 9.31 -5.28
CA MET A 64 -19.46 9.37 -5.73
C MET A 64 -19.84 10.81 -6.08
N LYS A 65 -20.52 11.00 -7.22
CA LYS A 65 -21.15 12.26 -7.62
C LYS A 65 -22.67 12.10 -7.62
N LYS A 66 -23.37 13.18 -7.26
CA LYS A 66 -24.83 13.25 -7.38
C LYS A 66 -25.20 13.63 -8.80
N THR A 67 -26.13 12.91 -9.41
CA THR A 67 -26.75 13.29 -10.68
C THR A 67 -27.73 14.44 -10.46
N LEU A 68 -28.19 15.05 -11.55
CA LEU A 68 -29.24 16.08 -11.50
C LEU A 68 -30.56 15.55 -10.92
N GLU A 69 -30.79 14.24 -11.04
CA GLU A 69 -31.96 13.51 -10.53
C GLU A 69 -31.79 13.09 -9.06
N GLY A 70 -30.60 13.31 -8.48
CA GLY A 70 -30.28 13.02 -7.08
C GLY A 70 -29.64 11.66 -6.82
N ASP A 71 -29.50 10.82 -7.85
CA ASP A 71 -28.84 9.52 -7.75
C ASP A 71 -27.35 9.65 -7.48
N LEU A 72 -26.80 8.67 -6.75
CA LEU A 72 -25.35 8.56 -6.54
C LEU A 72 -24.75 7.68 -7.62
N VAL A 73 -23.84 8.26 -8.42
CA VAL A 73 -23.08 7.52 -9.43
C VAL A 73 -21.59 7.66 -9.14
N VAL A 74 -20.81 6.62 -9.46
CA VAL A 74 -19.36 6.66 -9.29
C VAL A 74 -18.77 7.70 -10.25
N ASP A 75 -17.82 8.50 -9.77
CA ASP A 75 -16.96 9.28 -10.65
C ASP A 75 -15.93 8.36 -11.28
N THR A 76 -16.21 7.93 -12.51
CA THR A 76 -15.41 6.93 -13.23
C THR A 76 -13.99 7.41 -13.50
N VAL A 77 -13.78 8.70 -13.74
CA VAL A 77 -12.44 9.24 -14.05
C VAL A 77 -11.56 9.17 -12.81
N VAL A 78 -12.07 9.63 -11.66
CA VAL A 78 -11.34 9.56 -10.40
C VAL A 78 -11.14 8.10 -9.96
N TYR A 79 -12.15 7.26 -10.17
CA TYR A 79 -12.10 5.85 -9.86
C TYR A 79 -11.02 5.12 -10.68
N GLU A 80 -10.98 5.28 -12.00
CA GLU A 80 -9.98 4.65 -12.88
C GLU A 80 -8.56 5.06 -12.51
N MET A 81 -8.34 6.36 -12.27
CA MET A 81 -7.04 6.86 -11.81
C MET A 81 -6.65 6.26 -10.45
N HIS A 82 -7.61 6.14 -9.53
CA HIS A 82 -7.37 5.51 -8.24
C HIS A 82 -7.03 4.02 -8.39
N GLN A 83 -7.74 3.27 -9.23
CA GLN A 83 -7.47 1.86 -9.49
C GLN A 83 -6.08 1.65 -10.10
N GLN A 84 -5.64 2.52 -11.01
CA GLN A 84 -4.27 2.47 -11.55
C GLN A 84 -3.21 2.66 -10.45
N ASN A 85 -3.44 3.60 -9.52
CA ASN A 85 -2.54 3.81 -8.38
C ASN A 85 -2.53 2.61 -7.42
N VAL A 86 -3.71 2.01 -7.17
CA VAL A 86 -3.83 0.80 -6.34
C VAL A 86 -3.07 -0.35 -6.96
N GLN A 87 -3.23 -0.59 -8.26
CA GLN A 87 -2.52 -1.66 -8.96
C GLN A 87 -1.00 -1.44 -8.92
N ALA A 88 -0.54 -0.23 -9.21
CA ALA A 88 0.88 0.10 -9.13
C ALA A 88 1.48 -0.13 -7.73
N ALA A 89 0.71 0.18 -6.68
CA ALA A 89 1.13 -0.07 -5.30
C ALA A 89 1.20 -1.57 -4.97
N ILE A 90 0.24 -2.36 -5.46
CA ILE A 90 0.24 -3.83 -5.33
C ILE A 90 1.47 -4.42 -6.02
N ASP A 91 1.73 -4.02 -7.26
CA ASP A 91 2.85 -4.54 -8.05
C ASP A 91 4.19 -4.23 -7.38
N TYR A 92 4.37 -2.99 -6.91
CA TYR A 92 5.57 -2.60 -6.15
C TYR A 92 5.75 -3.42 -4.86
N ARG A 93 4.65 -3.64 -4.11
CA ARG A 93 4.69 -4.45 -2.88
C ARG A 93 5.03 -5.91 -3.19
N ALA A 94 4.49 -6.48 -4.26
CA ALA A 94 4.80 -7.83 -4.72
C ALA A 94 6.28 -7.98 -5.11
N GLU A 95 6.82 -7.02 -5.88
CA GLU A 95 8.23 -7.02 -6.25
C GLU A 95 9.16 -6.94 -5.02
N MET A 96 8.82 -6.09 -4.05
CA MET A 96 9.59 -5.97 -2.82
C MET A 96 9.58 -7.26 -1.99
N LEU A 97 8.41 -7.91 -1.88
CA LEU A 97 8.28 -9.20 -1.21
C LEU A 97 9.11 -10.30 -1.89
N ASP A 98 9.09 -10.34 -3.22
CA ASP A 98 9.86 -11.33 -4.00
C ASP A 98 11.37 -11.14 -3.84
N ARG A 99 11.84 -9.88 -3.85
CA ARG A 99 13.25 -9.55 -3.56
C ARG A 99 13.68 -10.00 -2.16
N LEU A 100 12.83 -9.80 -1.15
CA LEU A 100 13.10 -10.27 0.21
C LEU A 100 13.16 -11.80 0.28
N LEU A 101 12.20 -12.49 -0.34
CA LEU A 101 12.20 -13.95 -0.40
C LEU A 101 13.46 -14.50 -1.10
N THR A 102 13.93 -13.80 -2.13
CA THR A 102 15.17 -14.16 -2.82
C THR A 102 16.37 -14.05 -1.89
N ILE A 103 16.51 -12.95 -1.14
CA ILE A 103 17.60 -12.79 -0.17
C ILE A 103 17.56 -13.93 0.86
N LEU A 104 16.39 -14.23 1.42
CA LEU A 104 16.23 -15.28 2.45
C LEU A 104 16.45 -16.71 1.94
N ARG A 105 16.36 -16.96 0.64
CA ARG A 105 16.58 -18.29 0.02
C ARG A 105 18.00 -18.48 -0.49
N THR A 106 18.77 -17.40 -0.62
CA THR A 106 20.12 -17.43 -1.19
C THR A 106 21.22 -17.46 -0.11
N GLU A 107 20.82 -17.45 1.18
CA GLU A 107 21.62 -17.92 2.32
C GLU A 107 21.22 -19.35 2.72
#